data_AF-A0A5N7ZFT4-F1
#
_entry.id   AF-A0A5N7ZFT4-F1
#
_cell.length_a   1.000
_cell.length_b   1.000
_cell.length_c   1.000
_cell.angle_alpha   90.00
_cell.angle_beta   90.00
_cell.angle_gamma   90.00
#
_symmetry.space_group_name_H-M   'P 1'
#
loop_
_entity.id
_entity.type
_entity.pdbx_description
1 polymer ?
#
loop_
_entity_poly.entity_id
_entity_poly.type
_entity_poly.pdbx_seq_one_letter_code
_entity_poly.pdbx_strand_id
1 'polypeptide(L)'
;MSHQDKHWKKDFPINRSQANQVSRRDFAKLLAVVSGGMVVGNGAIAAKAAFFNEPKNEKKQKICAKNEIPVGGTKSFVLENETIPYILIHTEEGEFYAYEQKCTHLSCAV
;
A
#
# COMPACT_ATOMS: atom_id res chain seq x y z
N MET A 1 -58.77 -32.12 9.61
CA MET A 1 -57.96 -31.03 9.02
C MET A 1 -57.75 -31.34 7.54
N SER A 2 -58.45 -30.61 6.68
CA SER A 2 -58.58 -30.91 5.26
C SER A 2 -57.27 -30.75 4.48
N HIS A 3 -57.14 -31.61 3.47
CA HIS A 3 -56.19 -31.54 2.38
C HIS A 3 -56.26 -30.16 1.71
N GLN A 4 -55.32 -29.26 2.03
CA GLN A 4 -55.11 -28.06 1.25
C GLN A 4 -54.09 -28.37 0.15
N ASP A 5 -54.60 -28.47 -1.07
CA ASP A 5 -53.84 -28.81 -2.25
C ASP A 5 -52.63 -27.89 -2.45
N LYS A 6 -51.45 -28.50 -2.50
CA LYS A 6 -50.16 -27.86 -2.81
C LYS A 6 -50.12 -27.48 -4.30
N HIS A 7 -50.98 -26.57 -4.75
CA HIS A 7 -51.02 -26.10 -6.14
C HIS A 7 -49.63 -25.62 -6.61
N TRP A 8 -48.95 -24.86 -5.75
CA TRP A 8 -47.60 -24.35 -6.02
C TRP A 8 -46.55 -25.43 -6.30
N LYS A 9 -46.71 -26.66 -5.80
CA LYS A 9 -45.78 -27.77 -6.11
C LYS A 9 -46.01 -28.36 -7.50
N LYS A 10 -47.21 -28.25 -8.05
CA LYS A 10 -47.48 -28.59 -9.46
C LYS A 10 -46.89 -27.52 -10.39
N ASP A 11 -46.99 -26.26 -9.99
CA ASP A 11 -46.50 -25.13 -10.79
C ASP A 11 -44.95 -25.02 -10.74
N PHE A 12 -44.33 -25.49 -9.66
CA PHE A 12 -42.88 -25.52 -9.49
C PHE A 12 -42.39 -26.92 -9.03
N PRO A 13 -42.33 -27.92 -9.92
CA PRO A 13 -41.89 -29.27 -9.60
C PRO A 13 -40.35 -29.36 -9.48
N ILE A 14 -39.75 -28.46 -8.70
CA ILE A 14 -38.31 -28.42 -8.49
C ILE A 14 -37.88 -29.45 -7.43
N ASN A 15 -36.95 -30.33 -7.81
CA ASN A 15 -36.33 -31.24 -6.85
C ASN A 15 -35.36 -30.46 -5.96
N ARG A 16 -35.77 -30.17 -4.72
CA ARG A 16 -35.03 -29.33 -3.77
C ARG A 16 -33.64 -29.88 -3.44
N SER A 17 -33.45 -31.19 -3.38
CA SER A 17 -32.13 -31.77 -3.09
C SER A 17 -31.15 -31.54 -4.23
N GLN A 18 -31.59 -31.78 -5.47
CA GLN A 18 -30.79 -31.53 -6.67
C GLN A 18 -30.51 -30.03 -6.85
N ALA A 19 -31.51 -29.17 -6.68
CA ALA A 19 -31.34 -27.72 -6.79
C ALA A 19 -30.32 -27.17 -5.77
N ASN A 20 -30.35 -27.66 -4.52
CA ASN A 20 -29.40 -27.26 -3.49
C ASN A 20 -27.98 -27.79 -3.77
N GLN A 21 -27.86 -29.00 -4.32
CA GLN A 21 -26.57 -29.58 -4.72
C GLN A 21 -25.90 -28.77 -5.85
N VAL A 22 -26.68 -28.35 -6.84
CA VAL A 22 -26.19 -27.48 -7.93
C VAL A 22 -25.76 -26.12 -7.38
N SER A 23 -26.59 -25.48 -6.55
CA SER A 23 -26.30 -24.18 -5.93
C SER A 23 -25.02 -24.18 -5.09
N ARG A 24 -24.78 -25.22 -4.29
CA ARG A 24 -23.54 -25.35 -3.49
C ARG A 24 -22.30 -25.50 -4.36
N ARG A 25 -22.38 -26.27 -5.44
CA ARG A 25 -21.25 -26.48 -6.35
C ARG A 25 -20.92 -25.21 -7.12
N ASP A 26 -21.93 -24.46 -7.55
CA ASP A 26 -21.71 -23.22 -8.28
C ASP A 26 -21.16 -22.11 -7.36
N PHE A 27 -21.62 -22.05 -6.11
CA PHE A 27 -21.01 -21.20 -5.08
C PHE A 27 -19.53 -21.56 -4.84
N ALA A 28 -19.22 -22.86 -4.69
CA ALA A 28 -17.84 -23.31 -4.50
C ALA A 28 -16.94 -22.99 -5.70
N LYS A 29 -17.45 -23.11 -6.94
CA LYS A 29 -16.72 -22.70 -8.15
C LYS A 29 -16.43 -21.21 -8.14
N LEU A 30 -17.42 -20.37 -7.81
CA LEU A 30 -17.22 -18.93 -7.74
C LEU A 30 -16.17 -18.58 -6.68
N LEU A 31 -16.28 -19.18 -5.49
CA LEU A 31 -15.30 -18.98 -4.42
C LEU A 31 -13.90 -19.38 -4.88
N ALA A 32 -13.74 -20.55 -5.49
CA ALA A 32 -12.46 -21.03 -6.00
C ALA A 32 -11.88 -20.10 -7.07
N VAL A 33 -12.71 -19.59 -8.00
CA VAL A 33 -12.26 -18.65 -9.05
C VAL A 33 -11.83 -17.32 -8.45
N VAL A 34 -12.62 -16.73 -7.55
CA VAL A 34 -12.29 -15.45 -6.91
C VAL A 34 -11.03 -15.58 -6.06
N SER A 35 -10.93 -16.62 -5.23
CA SER A 35 -9.74 -16.89 -4.43
C SER A 35 -8.52 -17.17 -5.31
N GLY A 36 -8.67 -17.95 -6.38
CA GLY A 36 -7.60 -18.20 -7.36
C GLY A 36 -7.12 -16.91 -8.02
N GLY A 37 -8.05 -16.02 -8.39
CA GLY A 37 -7.73 -14.69 -8.90
C GLY A 37 -6.90 -13.86 -7.93
N MET A 38 -7.23 -13.89 -6.63
CA MET A 38 -6.42 -13.23 -5.60
C MET A 38 -5.02 -13.84 -5.48
N VAL A 39 -4.88 -15.16 -5.53
CA VAL A 39 -3.57 -15.83 -5.48
C VAL A 39 -2.71 -15.42 -6.66
N VAL A 40 -3.26 -15.44 -7.89
CA VAL A 40 -2.55 -15.02 -9.10
C VAL A 40 -2.15 -13.55 -9.02
N GLY A 41 -3.05 -12.67 -8.57
CA GLY A 41 -2.77 -11.24 -8.42
C GLY A 41 -1.63 -10.95 -7.44
N ASN A 42 -1.68 -11.58 -6.26
CA ASN A 42 -0.60 -11.45 -5.27
C ASN A 42 0.71 -12.04 -5.79
N GLY A 43 0.66 -13.21 -6.45
CA GLY A 43 1.84 -13.83 -7.07
C GLY A 43 2.49 -12.94 -8.12
N ALA A 44 1.69 -12.25 -8.94
CA ALA A 44 2.20 -11.31 -9.94
C ALA A 44 2.90 -10.09 -9.29
N ILE A 45 2.33 -9.54 -8.22
CA ILE A 45 2.94 -8.43 -7.46
C ILE A 45 4.26 -8.89 -6.82
N ALA A 46 4.28 -10.06 -6.18
CA ALA A 46 5.48 -10.62 -5.58
C ALA A 46 6.57 -10.91 -6.61
N ALA A 47 6.21 -11.49 -7.76
CA ALA A 47 7.13 -11.70 -8.87
C ALA A 47 7.67 -10.35 -9.39
N LYS A 48 6.80 -9.35 -9.57
CA LYS A 48 7.24 -8.02 -9.98
C LYS A 48 8.25 -7.44 -8.98
N ALA A 49 7.98 -7.51 -7.68
CA ALA A 49 8.88 -7.02 -6.65
C ALA A 49 10.20 -7.80 -6.60
N ALA A 50 10.19 -9.11 -6.85
CA ALA A 50 11.41 -9.92 -6.85
C ALA A 50 12.29 -9.66 -8.08
N PHE A 51 11.69 -9.59 -9.27
CA PHE A 51 12.41 -9.51 -10.55
C PHE A 51 12.66 -8.09 -11.05
N PHE A 52 11.83 -7.12 -10.68
CA PHE A 52 11.93 -5.71 -11.08
C PHE A 52 12.25 -4.80 -9.89
N ASN A 53 13.27 -5.17 -9.12
CA ASN A 53 13.90 -4.22 -8.21
C ASN A 53 14.71 -3.24 -9.06
N GLU A 54 14.22 -2.01 -9.22
CA GLU A 54 15.09 -0.92 -9.62
C GLU A 54 16.23 -0.87 -8.60
N PRO A 55 17.51 -0.82 -9.04
CA PRO A 55 18.60 -0.61 -8.11
C PRO A 55 18.26 0.65 -7.34
N LYS A 56 18.18 0.55 -6.01
CA LYS A 56 18.05 1.70 -5.12
C LYS A 56 19.28 2.55 -5.40
N ASN A 57 19.13 3.48 -6.34
CA ASN A 57 20.20 4.35 -6.74
C ASN A 57 20.30 5.32 -5.58
N GLU A 58 21.16 4.98 -4.62
CA GLU A 58 21.59 5.87 -3.56
C GLU A 58 22.36 7.01 -4.22
N LYS A 59 21.64 7.86 -4.96
CA LYS A 59 22.17 9.07 -5.55
C LYS A 59 22.60 9.94 -4.39
N LYS A 60 23.90 9.94 -4.12
CA LYS A 60 24.49 10.82 -3.12
C LYS A 60 24.44 12.24 -3.67
N GLN A 61 23.52 13.05 -3.15
CA GLN A 61 23.49 14.47 -3.44
C GLN A 61 24.50 15.20 -2.54
N LYS A 62 25.37 15.99 -3.15
CA LYS A 62 26.26 16.88 -2.40
C LYS A 62 25.48 18.13 -1.98
N ILE A 63 25.41 18.39 -0.67
CA ILE A 63 24.70 19.56 -0.12
C ILE A 63 25.62 20.78 0.00
N CYS A 64 26.76 20.65 0.68
CA CYS A 64 27.73 21.72 0.89
C CYS A 64 29.10 21.16 1.26
N ALA A 65 30.15 21.99 1.18
CA ALA A 65 31.41 21.71 1.86
C ALA A 65 31.34 22.08 3.35
N LYS A 66 32.15 21.42 4.19
CA LYS A 66 32.17 21.65 5.66
C LYS A 66 32.57 23.08 6.05
N ASN A 67 33.33 23.76 5.19
CA ASN A 67 33.78 25.15 5.41
C ASN A 67 32.74 26.21 5.02
N GLU A 68 31.60 25.82 4.45
CA GLU A 68 30.55 26.76 4.07
C GLU A 68 29.66 27.15 5.25
N ILE A 69 29.60 26.33 6.31
CA ILE A 69 28.76 26.57 7.48
C ILE A 69 29.67 26.80 8.69
N PRO A 70 29.73 28.02 9.26
CA PRO A 70 30.51 28.27 10.46
C PRO A 70 29.94 27.48 11.64
N VAL A 71 30.73 27.29 12.69
CA VAL A 71 30.28 26.68 13.96
C VAL A 71 29.10 27.50 14.51
N GLY A 72 28.01 26.85 14.87
CA GLY A 72 26.73 27.48 15.26
C GLY A 72 25.87 27.93 14.07
N GLY A 73 26.32 27.73 12.83
CA GLY A 73 25.61 28.12 11.62
C GLY A 73 24.61 27.08 11.13
N THR A 74 23.71 27.51 10.24
CA THR A 74 22.72 26.64 9.60
C THR A 74 22.64 26.89 8.09
N LYS A 75 22.14 25.89 7.34
CA LYS A 75 21.91 25.98 5.89
C LYS A 75 20.69 25.17 5.49
N SER A 76 19.71 25.79 4.82
CA SER A 76 18.57 25.07 4.24
C SER A 76 18.94 24.45 2.87
N PHE A 77 18.39 23.27 2.57
CA PHE A 77 18.57 22.57 1.31
C PHE A 77 17.34 21.72 0.95
N VAL A 78 17.27 21.24 -0.30
CA VAL A 78 16.21 20.35 -0.79
C VAL A 78 16.86 19.17 -1.51
N LEU A 79 16.35 17.97 -1.30
CA LEU A 79 16.82 16.76 -1.97
C LEU A 79 16.28 16.67 -3.41
N GLU A 80 17.05 16.06 -4.30
CA GLU A 80 16.71 15.81 -5.69
C GLU A 80 15.43 14.99 -5.76
N ASN A 81 14.43 15.49 -6.49
CA ASN A 81 13.10 14.90 -6.61
C ASN A 81 12.23 14.96 -5.34
N GLU A 82 12.64 15.72 -4.34
CA GLU A 82 11.78 16.07 -3.20
C GLU A 82 11.44 17.56 -3.23
N THR A 83 10.30 17.92 -2.66
CA THR A 83 9.87 19.32 -2.48
C THR A 83 10.03 19.79 -1.04
N ILE A 84 10.52 18.91 -0.18
CA ILE A 84 10.59 19.08 1.25
C ILE A 84 11.86 19.88 1.60
N PRO A 85 11.74 21.02 2.31
CA PRO A 85 12.91 21.73 2.80
C PRO A 85 13.52 20.98 4.00
N TYR A 86 14.83 20.88 4.00
CA TYR A 86 15.63 20.37 5.11
C TYR A 86 16.56 21.47 5.61
N ILE A 87 16.97 21.38 6.87
CA ILE A 87 17.95 22.27 7.49
C ILE A 87 19.15 21.46 7.98
N LEU A 88 20.35 21.91 7.63
CA LEU A 88 21.62 21.41 8.14
C LEU A 88 22.11 22.38 9.22
N ILE A 89 22.51 21.85 10.37
CA ILE A 89 22.95 22.59 11.55
C ILE A 89 24.37 22.14 11.89
N HIS A 90 25.28 23.10 12.04
CA HIS A 90 26.63 22.88 12.56
C HIS A 90 26.66 23.29 14.03
N THR A 91 26.74 22.32 14.94
CA THR A 91 26.67 22.57 16.39
C THR A 91 27.95 23.21 16.91
N GLU A 92 27.89 23.80 18.10
CA GLU A 92 29.06 24.33 18.82
C GLU A 92 30.09 23.24 19.16
N GLU A 93 29.65 21.99 19.25
CA GLU A 93 30.49 20.81 19.44
C GLU A 93 31.23 20.37 18.16
N GLY A 94 30.96 21.02 17.02
CA GLY A 94 31.59 20.72 15.73
C GLY A 94 30.90 19.59 14.94
N GLU A 95 29.70 19.17 15.37
CA GLU A 95 28.93 18.10 14.73
C GLU A 95 27.91 18.66 13.74
N PHE A 96 27.50 17.84 12.77
CA PHE A 96 26.52 18.20 11.76
C PHE A 96 25.24 17.39 11.93
N TYR A 97 24.11 18.06 12.07
CA TYR A 97 22.79 17.44 12.12
C TYR A 97 21.89 17.97 11.02
N ALA A 98 21.12 17.09 10.40
CA ALA A 98 20.14 17.45 9.37
C ALA A 98 18.74 17.05 9.82
N TYR A 99 17.78 17.98 9.66
CA TYR A 99 16.38 17.77 10.03
C TYR A 99 15.46 18.21 8.89
N GLU A 100 14.28 17.60 8.79
CA GLU A 100 13.19 18.12 7.95
C GLU A 100 12.68 19.43 8.55
N GLN A 101 12.55 20.47 7.74
CA GLN A 101 12.10 21.80 8.15
C GLN A 101 10.57 21.91 8.11
N LYS A 102 9.88 20.88 8.62
CA LYS A 102 8.44 20.86 8.78
C LYS A 102 8.07 20.56 10.21
N CYS A 103 7.24 21.42 10.78
CA CYS A 103 6.65 21.17 12.08
C CYS A 103 5.75 19.94 12.01
N THR A 104 5.93 18.98 12.92
CA THR A 104 5.06 17.78 13.00
C THR A 104 3.62 18.08 13.42
N HIS A 105 3.35 19.29 13.92
CA HIS A 105 2.01 19.73 14.28
C HIS A 105 1.16 20.02 13.04
N LEU A 106 1.62 20.95 12.20
CA LEU A 106 0.83 21.47 11.08
C LEU A 106 1.64 21.68 9.80
N SER A 107 2.85 21.12 9.71
CA SER A 107 3.75 21.27 8.57
C SER A 107 4.15 22.71 8.23
N CYS A 108 4.08 23.61 9.20
CA CYS A 108 4.65 24.96 9.07
C CYS A 108 6.17 24.89 8.95
N ALA A 109 6.77 25.91 8.32
CA ALA A 109 8.22 26.09 8.33
C ALA A 109 8.69 26.38 9.76
N VAL A 110 9.76 25.69 10.18
CA VAL A 110 10.41 25.82 11.50
C VAL A 110 11.78 26.46 11.33
#